data_AF-A0A943RRJ8-F1
#
_entry.id   AF-A0A943RRJ8-F1
#
_cell.length_a   1.000
_cell.length_b   1.000
_cell.length_c   1.000
_cell.angle_alpha   90.00
_cell.angle_beta   90.00
_cell.angle_gamma   90.00
#
_symmetry.space_group_name_H-M   'P 1'
#
loop_
_entity.id
_entity.type
_entity.pdbx_description
1 polymer ?
#
loop_
_entity_poly.entity_id
_entity_poly.type
_entity_poly.pdbx_seq_one_letter_code
_entity_poly.pdbx_strand_id
1 'polypeptide(L)'
;MFQFMKNQKDKNALKYLLEKSAPETISDDTYIALADYTGEPGLLKIMEEVKKEGGGMDMCRAIREMVEDGRRLGEEEGRRLGEQRLRLLMTYMCDAGENDMIVKVVKDEELLQEMYRKYQI
;
A
#
# COMPACT_ATOMS: atom_id res chain seq x y z
N MET A 1 -14.23 19.81 0.32
CA MET A 1 -13.15 19.74 1.32
C MET A 1 -13.66 19.39 2.73
N PHE A 2 -14.50 20.21 3.38
CA PHE A 2 -15.02 19.93 4.74
C PHE A 2 -15.70 18.57 4.93
N GLN A 3 -16.43 18.07 3.93
CA GLN A 3 -17.06 16.75 4.01
C GLN A 3 -16.03 15.60 4.00
N PHE A 4 -14.93 15.71 3.26
CA PHE A 4 -13.86 14.72 3.28
C PHE A 4 -13.20 14.67 4.66
N MET A 5 -12.96 15.84 5.27
CA MET A 5 -12.38 15.93 6.61
C MET A 5 -13.29 15.37 7.70
N LYS A 6 -14.60 15.68 7.63
CA LYS A 6 -15.60 15.12 8.57
C LYS A 6 -15.66 13.59 8.53
N ASN A 7 -15.39 13.01 7.36
CA ASN A 7 -15.45 11.57 7.12
C ASN A 7 -14.07 10.91 7.04
N GLN A 8 -12.99 11.57 7.50
CA GLN A 8 -11.61 11.11 7.34
C GLN A 8 -11.31 9.69 7.88
N LYS A 9 -12.12 9.18 8.83
CA LYS A 9 -12.00 7.83 9.40
C LYS A 9 -12.97 6.82 8.79
N ASP A 10 -13.94 7.27 7.99
CA ASP A 10 -14.98 6.44 7.40
C ASP A 10 -14.69 6.22 5.91
N LYS A 11 -14.11 5.05 5.61
CA LYS A 11 -13.73 4.67 4.25
C LYS A 11 -14.91 4.63 3.28
N ASN A 12 -16.09 4.21 3.74
CA ASN A 12 -17.27 4.08 2.89
C ASN A 12 -17.87 5.46 2.59
N ALA A 13 -17.92 6.34 3.59
CA ALA A 13 -18.36 7.72 3.40
C ALA A 13 -17.39 8.49 2.49
N LEU A 14 -16.07 8.29 2.62
CA LEU A 14 -15.08 8.87 1.71
C LEU A 14 -15.26 8.38 0.27
N LYS A 15 -15.44 7.07 0.07
CA LYS A 15 -15.71 6.49 -1.25
C LYS A 15 -16.95 7.09 -1.89
N TYR A 16 -18.05 7.21 -1.14
CA TYR A 16 -19.27 7.85 -1.61
C TYR A 16 -19.06 9.31 -2.01
N LEU A 17 -18.29 10.08 -1.22
CA LEU A 17 -18.00 11.48 -1.52
C LEU A 17 -17.14 11.64 -2.79
N LEU A 18 -16.19 10.74 -3.01
CA LEU A 18 -15.39 10.68 -4.24
C LEU A 18 -16.26 10.42 -5.48
N GLU A 19 -17.24 9.52 -5.37
CA GLU A 19 -18.13 9.17 -6.48
C GLU A 19 -19.17 10.26 -6.80
N LYS A 20 -19.61 11.04 -5.80
CA LYS A 20 -20.73 11.98 -5.96
C LYS A 20 -20.37 13.46 -6.07
N SER A 21 -19.23 13.87 -5.51
CA SER A 21 -19.02 15.29 -5.16
C SER A 21 -17.57 15.77 -5.24
N ALA A 22 -16.63 14.92 -5.64
CA ALA A 22 -15.26 15.34 -5.85
C ALA A 22 -15.19 16.21 -7.11
N PRO A 23 -14.82 17.50 -7.03
CA PRO A 23 -14.49 18.25 -8.21
C PRO A 23 -13.30 17.56 -8.90
N GLU A 24 -13.41 17.31 -10.21
CA GLU A 24 -12.36 16.67 -11.00
C GLU A 24 -11.07 17.49 -10.99
N THR A 25 -11.16 18.81 -10.77
CA THR A 25 -10.01 19.70 -10.66
C THR A 25 -10.14 20.67 -9.50
N ILE A 26 -9.04 20.92 -8.79
CA ILE A 26 -8.92 22.01 -7.81
C ILE A 26 -7.74 22.91 -8.16
N SER A 27 -7.80 24.18 -7.74
CA SER A 27 -6.71 25.13 -7.97
C SER A 27 -5.47 24.78 -7.13
N ASP A 28 -4.30 25.20 -7.60
CA ASP A 28 -3.02 25.05 -6.89
C ASP A 28 -3.10 25.61 -5.46
N ASP A 29 -3.68 26.81 -5.27
CA ASP A 29 -3.86 27.42 -3.95
C ASP A 29 -4.73 26.57 -3.00
N THR A 30 -5.76 25.92 -3.55
CA THR A 30 -6.64 25.03 -2.77
C THR A 30 -5.89 23.77 -2.33
N TYR A 31 -4.97 23.29 -3.17
CA TYR A 31 -4.14 22.13 -2.87
C TYR A 31 -3.05 22.46 -1.85
N ILE A 32 -2.39 23.61 -1.97
CA ILE A 32 -1.41 24.10 -1.00
C ILE A 32 -2.05 24.27 0.38
N ALA A 33 -3.23 24.91 0.43
CA ALA A 33 -3.98 25.05 1.68
C ALA A 33 -4.36 23.70 2.29
N LEU A 34 -4.64 22.67 1.47
CA LEU A 34 -4.90 21.32 1.95
C LEU A 34 -3.66 20.69 2.57
N ALA A 35 -2.50 20.78 1.90
CA ALA A 35 -1.24 20.22 2.39
C ALA A 35 -0.82 20.82 3.74
N ASP A 36 -0.92 22.15 3.85
CA ASP A 36 -0.65 22.88 5.10
C ASP A 36 -1.64 22.46 6.20
N TYR A 37 -2.93 22.38 5.87
CA TYR A 37 -3.97 22.06 6.84
C TYR A 37 -3.90 20.60 7.34
N THR A 38 -3.58 19.64 6.47
CA THR A 38 -3.43 18.23 6.86
C THR A 38 -2.07 17.95 7.51
N GLY A 39 -1.11 18.88 7.44
CA GLY A 39 0.25 18.66 7.91
C GLY A 39 1.01 17.64 7.07
N GLU A 40 0.64 17.46 5.81
CA GLU A 40 1.17 16.43 4.91
C GLU A 40 1.95 17.08 3.76
N PRO A 41 3.23 17.45 3.95
CA PRO A 41 4.03 18.13 2.92
C PRO A 41 4.28 17.23 1.70
N GLY A 42 4.10 15.91 1.82
CA GLY A 42 4.17 14.98 0.70
C GLY A 42 3.14 15.24 -0.39
N LEU A 43 2.01 15.86 -0.06
CA LEU A 43 1.00 16.27 -1.04
C LEU A 43 1.60 17.24 -2.08
N LEU A 44 2.45 18.19 -1.67
CA LEU A 44 3.04 19.17 -2.60
C LEU A 44 3.90 18.52 -3.70
N LYS A 45 4.53 17.38 -3.41
CA LYS A 45 5.29 16.62 -4.42
C LYS A 45 4.36 15.98 -5.45
N ILE A 46 3.27 15.39 -4.98
CA ILE A 46 2.21 14.83 -5.85
C ILE A 46 1.65 15.94 -6.74
N MET A 47 1.58 17.19 -6.24
CA MET A 47 1.15 18.34 -7.03
C MET A 47 2.04 18.69 -8.20
N GLU A 48 3.35 18.56 -8.04
CA GLU A 48 4.29 18.76 -9.15
C GLU A 48 4.17 17.65 -10.19
N GLU A 49 3.91 16.41 -9.77
CA GLU A 49 3.85 15.23 -10.63
C GLU A 49 2.56 15.13 -11.48
N VAL A 50 1.42 15.59 -10.96
CA VAL A 50 0.10 15.42 -11.61
C VAL A 50 -0.52 16.71 -12.16
N LYS A 51 0.30 17.77 -12.31
CA LYS A 51 -0.12 19.07 -12.82
C LYS A 51 -0.56 19.00 -14.29
N LYS A 52 -1.74 19.54 -14.63
CA LYS A 52 -2.20 19.65 -16.03
C LYS A 52 -1.59 20.88 -16.71
N GLU A 53 -1.26 20.75 -18.00
CA GLU A 53 -0.97 21.90 -18.87
C GLU A 53 -2.22 22.78 -18.96
N GLY A 54 -2.21 23.93 -18.27
CA GLY A 54 -3.36 24.83 -18.15
C GLY A 54 -3.75 25.23 -16.72
N GLY A 55 -3.15 24.60 -15.71
CA GLY A 55 -3.40 24.87 -14.29
C GLY A 55 -4.54 24.03 -13.70
N GLY A 56 -4.40 23.65 -12.42
CA GLY A 56 -5.32 22.78 -11.70
C GLY A 56 -4.91 21.30 -11.68
N MET A 57 -5.24 20.61 -10.58
CA MET A 57 -4.89 19.21 -10.34
C MET A 57 -6.08 18.28 -10.50
N ASP A 58 -5.88 17.14 -11.19
CA ASP A 58 -6.82 16.01 -11.17
C ASP A 58 -6.72 15.18 -9.87
N MET A 59 -7.42 15.62 -8.83
CA MET A 59 -7.40 15.00 -7.50
C MET A 59 -7.80 13.52 -7.53
N CYS A 60 -8.81 13.18 -8.33
CA CYS A 60 -9.30 11.83 -8.46
C CYS A 60 -8.25 10.92 -9.10
N ARG A 61 -7.50 11.42 -10.09
CA ARG A 61 -6.37 10.71 -10.68
C ARG A 61 -5.23 10.53 -9.68
N ALA A 62 -4.83 11.58 -8.97
CA ALA A 62 -3.76 11.51 -7.97
C ALA A 62 -4.06 10.46 -6.88
N ILE A 63 -5.29 10.43 -6.36
CA ILE A 63 -5.70 9.43 -5.37
C ILE A 63 -5.66 8.01 -5.94
N ARG A 64 -6.07 7.81 -7.20
CA ARG A 64 -6.00 6.48 -7.85
C ARG A 64 -4.55 6.03 -8.03
N GLU A 65 -3.66 6.93 -8.45
CA GLU A 65 -2.23 6.63 -8.61
C GLU A 65 -1.59 6.29 -7.25
N MET A 66 -1.90 7.04 -6.18
CA MET A 66 -1.45 6.71 -4.82
C MET A 66 -1.91 5.31 -4.35
N VAL A 67 -3.15 4.93 -4.64
CA VAL A 67 -3.68 3.60 -4.30
C VAL A 67 -2.94 2.50 -5.06
N GLU A 68 -2.68 2.71 -6.34
CA GLU A 68 -1.98 1.76 -7.19
C GLU A 68 -0.51 1.60 -6.77
N ASP A 69 0.18 2.69 -6.44
CA ASP A 69 1.51 2.65 -5.86
C ASP A 69 1.53 1.91 -4.52
N GLY A 70 0.54 2.16 -3.65
CA GLY A 70 0.37 1.42 -2.41
C GLY A 70 0.23 -0.10 -2.64
N ARG A 71 -0.55 -0.52 -3.66
CA ARG A 71 -0.69 -1.93 -4.04
C ARG A 71 0.65 -2.51 -4.49
N ARG A 72 1.37 -1.80 -5.37
CA ARG A 72 2.68 -2.23 -5.90
C ARG A 72 3.71 -2.38 -4.79
N LEU A 73 3.83 -1.39 -3.90
CA LEU A 73 4.72 -1.44 -2.74
C LEU A 73 4.35 -2.59 -1.80
N GLY A 74 3.06 -2.83 -1.58
CA GLY A 74 2.58 -3.96 -0.78
C GLY A 74 2.95 -5.32 -1.37
N GLU A 75 2.85 -5.49 -2.69
CA GLU A 75 3.27 -6.72 -3.38
C GLU A 75 4.78 -6.95 -3.32
N GLU A 76 5.57 -5.88 -3.49
CA GLU A 76 7.03 -5.94 -3.37
C GLU A 76 7.46 -6.31 -1.95
N GLU A 77 6.90 -5.66 -0.94
CA GLU A 77 7.18 -5.96 0.47
C GLU A 77 6.69 -7.37 0.84
N GLY A 78 5.52 -7.78 0.37
CA GLY A 78 5.00 -9.13 0.58
C GLY A 78 5.91 -10.21 -0.01
N ARG A 79 6.45 -9.99 -1.21
CA ARG A 79 7.44 -10.90 -1.82
C ARG A 79 8.73 -10.95 -1.01
N ARG A 80 9.27 -9.79 -0.62
CA ARG A 80 10.50 -9.68 0.17
C ARG A 80 10.37 -10.41 1.51
N LEU A 81 9.26 -10.19 2.23
CA LEU A 81 8.97 -10.86 3.50
C LEU A 81 8.77 -12.36 3.31
N GLY A 82 8.06 -12.78 2.27
CA GLY A 82 7.87 -14.19 1.93
C GLY A 82 9.19 -14.92 1.66
N GLU A 83 10.08 -14.32 0.87
CA GLU A 83 11.42 -14.85 0.62
C GLU A 83 12.25 -14.93 1.91
N GLN A 84 12.23 -13.89 2.75
CA GLN A 84 12.95 -13.88 4.02
C GLN A 84 12.46 -14.99 4.94
N ARG A 85 11.14 -15.19 5.01
CA ARG A 85 10.49 -16.22 5.82
C ARG A 85 10.87 -17.63 5.37
N LEU A 86 10.84 -17.88 4.06
CA LEU A 86 11.24 -19.17 3.48
C LEU A 86 12.73 -19.46 3.69
N ARG A 87 13.61 -18.46 3.50
CA ARG A 87 15.06 -18.60 3.73
C ARG A 87 15.35 -19.01 5.17
N LEU A 88 14.72 -18.34 6.15
CA LEU A 88 14.87 -18.66 7.56
C LEU A 88 14.43 -20.09 7.87
N LEU A 89 13.30 -20.51 7.30
CA LEU A 89 12.80 -21.87 7.46
C LEU A 89 13.78 -22.91 6.88
N MET A 90 14.32 -22.65 5.68
CA MET A 90 15.32 -23.52 5.07
C MET A 90 16.57 -23.64 5.92
N THR A 91 17.06 -22.54 6.50
CA THR A 91 18.21 -22.56 7.43
C THR A 91 17.94 -23.45 8.63
N TYR A 92 16.81 -23.29 9.31
CA TYR A 92 16.50 -24.14 10.47
C TYR A 92 16.31 -25.62 10.12
N MET A 93 15.69 -25.93 8.98
CA MET A 93 15.56 -27.32 8.52
C MET A 93 16.93 -27.94 8.19
N CYS A 94 17.84 -27.19 7.57
CA CYS A 94 19.22 -27.64 7.34
C CYS A 94 19.95 -27.91 8.66
N ASP A 95 19.86 -26.98 9.62
CA ASP A 95 20.50 -27.11 10.93
C ASP A 95 19.96 -28.29 11.74
N ALA A 96 18.66 -28.61 11.57
CA ALA A 96 18.00 -29.77 12.16
C ALA A 96 18.26 -31.09 11.41
N GLY A 97 18.96 -31.06 10.27
CA GLY A 97 19.20 -32.24 9.42
C GLY A 97 17.97 -32.72 8.63
N GLU A 98 16.92 -31.92 8.54
CA GLU A 98 15.63 -32.24 7.88
C GLU A 98 15.66 -31.92 6.37
N ASN A 99 16.78 -32.20 5.69
CA ASN A 99 17.02 -31.78 4.30
C ASN A 99 15.96 -32.31 3.30
N ASP A 100 15.49 -33.55 3.48
CA ASP A 100 14.44 -34.15 2.64
C ASP A 100 13.11 -33.39 2.73
N MET A 101 12.92 -32.65 3.82
CA MET A 101 11.69 -31.91 4.09
C MET A 101 11.64 -30.59 3.32
N ILE A 102 12.80 -30.00 2.99
CA ILE A 102 12.92 -28.77 2.20
C ILE A 102 12.22 -28.92 0.84
N VAL A 103 12.39 -30.06 0.17
CA VAL A 103 11.75 -30.32 -1.13
C VAL A 103 10.25 -30.53 -1.00
N LYS A 104 9.77 -31.03 0.14
CA LYS A 104 8.36 -31.30 0.39
C LYS A 104 7.58 -30.02 0.70
N VAL A 105 8.12 -29.15 1.57
CA VAL A 105 7.46 -27.90 1.97
C VAL A 105 7.26 -26.93 0.80
N VAL A 106 8.10 -26.98 -0.24
CA VAL A 106 7.94 -26.13 -1.43
C VAL A 106 6.72 -26.56 -2.27
N LYS A 107 6.26 -27.80 -2.14
CA LYS A 107 5.16 -28.38 -2.93
C LYS A 107 3.85 -28.50 -2.16
N ASP A 108 3.90 -28.34 -0.84
CA ASP A 108 2.78 -28.57 0.06
C ASP A 108 2.63 -27.38 1.00
N GLU A 109 1.56 -26.61 0.78
CA GLU A 109 1.28 -25.39 1.54
C GLU A 109 0.89 -25.69 2.98
N GLU A 110 0.15 -26.78 3.26
CA GLU A 110 -0.23 -27.13 4.62
C GLU A 110 1.00 -27.50 5.45
N LEU A 111 1.90 -28.28 4.84
CA LEU A 111 3.17 -28.66 5.42
C LEU A 111 4.10 -27.46 5.63
N LEU A 112 4.13 -26.52 4.68
CA LEU A 112 4.85 -25.26 4.83
C LEU A 112 4.35 -24.47 6.06
N GLN A 113 3.03 -24.37 6.23
CA GLN A 113 2.44 -23.69 7.40
C GLN A 113 2.72 -24.43 8.71
N GLU A 114 2.71 -25.77 8.70
CA GLU A 114 3.11 -26.57 9.87
C GLU A 114 4.56 -26.29 10.26
N MET A 115 5.44 -26.22 9.28
CA MET A 115 6.86 -25.95 9.50
C MET A 115 7.12 -24.53 9.99
N TYR A 116 6.39 -23.54 9.47
CA TYR A 116 6.43 -22.20 10.05
C TYR A 116 6.01 -22.20 11.53
N ARG A 117 4.95 -22.92 11.90
CA ARG A 117 4.54 -23.05 13.31
C ARG A 117 5.60 -23.75 14.16
N LYS A 118 6.19 -24.84 13.65
CA LYS A 118 7.22 -25.62 14.36
C LYS A 118 8.43 -24.77 14.72
N TYR A 119 8.91 -23.96 13.77
CA TYR A 119 10.09 -23.12 13.95
C TYR A 119 9.78 -21.68 14.40
N GLN A 120 8.51 -21.39 14.73
CA GLN A 120 8.03 -20.08 15.20
C GLN A 120 8.37 -18.92 14.26
N ILE A 121 8.22 -19.18 12.95
CA ILE A 121 8.41 -18.24 11.84
C ILE A 121 7.07 -17.68 11.37
#